data_AF-A0A9N7UQA3-F1
#
_entry.id   AF-A0A9N7UQA3-F1
#
_cell.length_a   1.000
_cell.length_b   1.000
_cell.length_c   1.000
_cell.angle_alpha   90.00
_cell.angle_beta   90.00
_cell.angle_gamma   90.00
#
_symmetry.space_group_name_H-M   'P 1'
#
loop_
_entity.id
_entity.type
_entity.pdbx_description
1 polymer ?
#
loop_
_entity_poly.entity_id
_entity_poly.type
_entity_poly.pdbx_seq_one_letter_code
_entity_poly.pdbx_strand_id
1 'polypeptide(L)'
;MSPYKSEAFVFTAASGTSGVYWCEGARGRSNAVNITVSYGDIILKTQASPVFTGDDFTLCCQYQSGKHKQTSFFKNYSLITL
;
A
#
# COMPACT_ATOMS: atom_id res chain seq x y z
N MET A 1 3.97 -24.22 17.75
CA MET A 1 3.36 -23.21 18.66
C MET A 1 3.64 -21.84 18.07
N SER A 2 2.65 -21.17 17.48
CA SER A 2 2.80 -19.77 17.06
C SER A 2 1.86 -18.91 17.91
N PRO A 3 2.37 -18.09 18.86
CA PRO A 3 1.55 -17.37 19.85
C PRO A 3 1.01 -16.03 19.34
N TYR A 4 1.17 -15.70 18.05
CA TYR A 4 0.67 -14.45 17.49
C TYR A 4 -0.75 -14.63 16.97
N LYS A 5 -1.72 -14.31 17.81
CA LYS A 5 -3.12 -14.17 17.40
C LYS A 5 -3.22 -12.92 16.51
N SER A 6 -3.52 -13.09 15.23
CA SER A 6 -3.77 -11.98 14.30
C SER A 6 -5.26 -11.72 14.17
N GLU A 7 -5.64 -10.45 14.14
CA GLU A 7 -7.01 -10.02 13.82
C GLU A 7 -6.99 -9.37 12.44
N ALA A 8 -7.98 -9.72 11.62
CA ALA A 8 -8.11 -9.23 10.25
C ALA A 8 -9.44 -8.50 10.08
N PHE A 9 -9.38 -7.32 9.47
CA PHE A 9 -10.56 -6.58 9.02
C PHE A 9 -10.60 -6.62 7.49
N VAL A 10 -11.70 -7.15 6.94
CA VAL A 10 -11.92 -7.28 5.50
C VAL A 10 -13.10 -6.42 5.11
N PHE A 11 -12.95 -5.58 4.08
CA PHE A 11 -14.02 -4.73 3.55
C PHE A 11 -14.03 -4.75 2.03
N THR A 12 -15.19 -4.46 1.44
CA THR A 12 -15.32 -4.25 0.00
C THR A 12 -14.94 -2.81 -0.34
N ALA A 13 -13.95 -2.63 -1.21
CA ALA A 13 -13.49 -1.32 -1.62
C ALA A 13 -14.57 -0.58 -2.44
N ALA A 14 -14.86 0.67 -2.06
CA ALA A 14 -15.71 1.60 -2.80
C ALA A 14 -15.11 3.02 -2.73
N SER A 15 -15.55 3.95 -3.56
CA SER A 15 -14.99 5.33 -3.59
C SER A 15 -14.99 6.00 -2.21
N GLY A 16 -16.02 5.74 -1.39
CA GLY A 16 -16.14 6.24 -0.02
C GLY A 16 -15.28 5.53 1.03
N THR A 17 -14.59 4.44 0.70
CA THR A 17 -13.73 3.68 1.63
C THR A 17 -12.25 4.09 1.51
N SER A 18 -11.94 5.25 0.92
CA SER A 18 -10.59 5.79 0.97
C SER A 18 -10.34 6.44 2.33
N GLY A 19 -9.14 6.32 2.87
CA GLY A 19 -8.80 6.95 4.15
C GLY A 19 -7.56 6.41 4.81
N VAL A 20 -7.30 6.92 6.01
CA VAL A 20 -6.18 6.52 6.86
C VAL A 20 -6.65 5.41 7.81
N TYR A 21 -5.96 4.27 7.78
CA TYR A 21 -6.29 3.06 8.55
C TYR A 21 -5.16 2.72 9.52
N TRP A 22 -5.50 2.29 10.72
CA TRP A 22 -4.57 1.79 11.73
C TRP A 22 -5.29 0.79 12.64
N CYS A 23 -4.54 -0.04 13.36
CA CYS A 23 -5.07 -0.82 14.48
C CYS A 23 -4.56 -0.27 15.81
N GLU A 24 -5.31 -0.49 16.87
CA GLU A 24 -4.99 -0.01 18.21
C GLU A 24 -5.41 -1.04 19.23
N GLY A 25 -4.54 -1.30 20.20
CA GLY A 25 -4.80 -2.22 21.30
C GLY A 25 -4.20 -1.70 22.60
N ALA A 26 -4.28 -2.51 23.66
CA ALA A 26 -3.82 -2.11 24.99
C ALA A 26 -2.32 -1.72 25.07
N ARG A 27 -1.52 -2.12 24.08
CA ARG A 27 -0.08 -1.83 23.99
C ARG A 27 0.26 -0.67 23.05
N GLY A 28 -0.74 0.01 22.50
CA GLY A 28 -0.58 1.16 21.63
C GLY A 28 -1.20 1.00 20.25
N ARG A 29 -0.89 1.97 19.39
CA ARG A 29 -1.41 2.12 18.03
C ARG A 29 -0.33 1.76 17.00
N SER A 30 -0.73 1.11 15.90
CA SER A 30 0.17 0.84 14.78
C SER A 30 0.55 2.10 14.01
N ASN A 31 1.54 1.99 13.13
CA ASN A 31 1.66 2.97 12.05
C ASN A 31 0.37 2.98 11.21
N ALA A 32 0.02 4.15 10.72
CA ALA A 32 -1.13 4.30 9.85
C ALA A 32 -0.75 4.05 8.38
N VAL A 33 -1.68 3.49 7.62
CA VAL A 33 -1.58 3.34 6.17
C VAL A 33 -2.67 4.17 5.50
N ASN A 34 -2.37 4.79 4.36
CA ASN A 34 -3.38 5.51 3.57
C ASN A 34 -3.85 4.60 2.43
N ILE A 35 -5.13 4.24 2.44
CA ILE A 35 -5.76 3.43 1.39
C ILE A 35 -6.51 4.38 0.46
N THR A 36 -6.10 4.40 -0.81
CA THR A 36 -6.79 5.14 -1.87
C THR A 36 -7.53 4.16 -2.76
N VAL A 37 -8.86 4.27 -2.81
CA VAL A 37 -9.70 3.50 -3.73
C VAL A 37 -10.08 4.40 -4.90
N SER A 38 -9.63 4.04 -6.10
CA SER A 38 -9.92 4.77 -7.32
C SER A 38 -10.43 3.83 -8.43
N TYR A 39 -11.17 4.40 -9.37
CA TYR A 39 -11.49 3.75 -10.65
C TYR A 39 -10.37 3.99 -11.69
N GLY A 40 -9.19 4.39 -11.25
CA GLY A 40 -8.08 4.71 -12.15
C GLY A 40 -7.49 3.45 -12.78
N ASP A 41 -7.03 3.58 -14.02
CA ASP A 41 -6.44 2.47 -14.78
C ASP A 41 -5.09 1.99 -14.23
N ILE A 42 -4.43 2.78 -13.37
CA ILE A 42 -3.09 2.51 -12.83
C ILE A 42 -3.09 2.68 -11.31
N ILE A 43 -2.60 1.66 -10.61
CA ILE A 43 -2.44 1.64 -9.15
C ILE A 43 -0.97 1.36 -8.81
N LEU A 44 -0.38 2.22 -7.96
CA LEU A 44 0.92 1.95 -7.36
C LEU A 44 0.73 1.00 -6.16
N LYS A 45 1.26 -0.21 -6.28
CA LYS A 45 1.30 -1.21 -5.21
C LYS A 45 2.61 -1.13 -4.45
N THR A 46 2.48 -1.20 -3.13
CA THR A 46 3.58 -1.35 -2.20
C THR A 46 3.59 -2.76 -1.62
N GLN A 47 4.76 -3.27 -1.24
CA GLN A 47 4.81 -4.45 -0.39
C GLN A 47 4.24 -4.10 0.99
N ALA A 48 3.22 -4.83 1.45
CA ALA A 48 2.48 -4.52 2.67
C ALA A 48 3.24 -4.83 3.99
N SER A 49 4.57 -4.89 3.96
CA SER A 49 5.41 -5.17 5.13
C SER A 49 5.89 -3.87 5.77
N PRO A 50 6.04 -3.79 7.10
CA PRO A 50 6.89 -2.77 7.72
C PRO A 50 8.26 -2.79 7.03
N VAL A 51 8.74 -1.61 6.65
CA VAL A 51 10.04 -1.43 5.99
C VAL A 51 10.97 -0.81 7.01
N PHE A 52 12.10 -1.45 7.26
CA PHE A 52 13.15 -0.93 8.12
C PHE A 52 14.32 -0.41 7.28
N THR A 53 15.16 0.42 7.90
CA THR A 53 16.40 0.86 7.26
C THR A 53 17.26 -0.35 6.91
N GLY A 54 17.61 -0.48 5.63
CA GLY A 54 18.39 -1.60 5.11
C GLY A 54 17.56 -2.70 4.45
N ASP A 55 16.23 -2.64 4.54
CA ASP A 55 15.35 -3.57 3.84
C ASP A 55 15.21 -3.19 2.35
N ASP A 56 15.20 -4.21 1.50
CA ASP A 56 14.79 -4.06 0.11
C ASP A 56 13.29 -3.80 0.03
N PHE A 57 12.89 -2.77 -0.71
CA PHE A 57 11.50 -2.40 -0.89
C PHE A 57 11.13 -2.30 -2.37
N THR A 58 10.08 -3.02 -2.76
CA THR A 58 9.62 -3.03 -4.15
C THR A 58 8.33 -2.25 -4.32
N LEU A 59 8.31 -1.38 -5.34
CA LEU A 59 7.12 -0.71 -5.85
C LEU A 59 6.69 -1.34 -7.18
N CYS A 60 5.39 -1.53 -7.39
CA CYS A 60 4.86 -2.11 -8.62
C CYS A 60 3.69 -1.27 -9.16
N CYS A 61 3.74 -0.88 -10.45
CA CYS A 61 2.58 -0.29 -11.12
C CYS A 61 1.70 -1.39 -11.70
N GLN A 62 0.47 -1.51 -11.20
CA GLN A 62 -0.53 -2.41 -11.73
C GLN A 62 -1.51 -1.66 -12.63
N TYR A 63 -1.84 -2.27 -13.77
CA TYR A 63 -2.80 -1.74 -14.74
C TYR A 63 -4.12 -2.53 -14.69
N GLN A 64 -5.25 -1.84 -14.84
CA GLN A 64 -6.58 -2.46 -14.82
C GLN A 64 -6.94 -3.13 -16.17
N SER A 65 -6.50 -2.55 -17.30
CA SER A 65 -6.72 -3.11 -18.65
C SER A 65 -5.70 -2.58 -19.67
N GLY A 66 -5.41 -3.36 -20.71
CA GLY A 66 -4.65 -2.95 -21.89
C GLY A 66 -3.15 -3.27 -21.91
N LYS A 67 -2.54 -3.18 -23.10
CA LYS A 67 -1.09 -3.39 -23.31
C LYS A 67 -0.28 -2.30 -22.63
N HIS A 68 0.68 -2.75 -21.82
CA HIS A 68 1.65 -2.01 -21.03
C HIS A 68 2.16 -0.74 -21.72
N LYS A 69 2.00 0.42 -21.06
CA LYS A 69 2.72 1.65 -21.39
C LYS A 69 4.02 1.72 -20.59
N GLN A 70 4.94 2.54 -21.08
CA GLN A 70 6.16 2.90 -20.36
C GLN A 70 5.76 3.73 -19.11
N THR A 71 5.89 3.15 -17.91
CA THR A 71 5.68 3.86 -16.64
C THR A 71 6.98 4.37 -16.06
N SER A 72 6.89 5.55 -15.48
CA SER A 72 7.95 6.18 -14.70
C SER A 72 7.55 6.22 -13.23
N PHE A 73 8.50 6.01 -12.33
CA PHE A 73 8.29 6.14 -10.89
C PHE A 73 8.77 7.52 -10.43
N PHE A 74 8.03 8.15 -9.53
CA PHE A 74 8.35 9.48 -9.01
C PHE A 74 8.41 9.46 -7.48
N LYS A 75 9.35 10.21 -6.91
CA LYS A 75 9.47 10.47 -5.46
C LYS A 75 9.69 11.97 -5.25
N ASN A 76 8.88 12.60 -4.41
CA ASN A 76 8.97 14.04 -4.12
C ASN A 76 9.05 14.91 -5.39
N TYR A 77 8.18 14.64 -6.36
CA TYR A 77 8.13 15.32 -7.66
C TYR A 77 9.33 15.09 -8.61
N SER A 78 10.29 14.25 -8.22
CA SER A 78 11.45 13.87 -9.03
C SER A 78 11.29 12.47 -9.64
N LEU A 79 11.72 12.33 -10.90
CA LEU A 79 11.79 11.02 -11.57
C LEU A 79 12.83 10.13 -10.87
N ILE A 80 12.44 8.91 -10.51
CA ILE A 80 13.36 7.88 -10.03
C ILE A 80 14.06 7.28 -11.24
N THR A 81 15.35 7.53 -11.36
CA THR A 81 16.24 6.87 -12.31
C THR A 81 16.96 5.75 -11.56
N LEU A 82 16.81 4.51 -12.03
CA LEU A 82 17.62 3.37 -11.56
C LEU A 82 19.04 3.48 -12.13
#